data_AF-A0AAW6CB21-F1
#
_entry.id   AF-A0AAW6CB21-F1
#
_cell.length_a   1.000
_cell.length_b   1.000
_cell.length_c   1.000
_cell.angle_alpha   90.00
_cell.angle_beta   90.00
_cell.angle_gamma   90.00
#
_symmetry.space_group_name_H-M   'P 1'
#
loop_
_entity.id
_entity.type
_entity.pdbx_description
1 polymer ?
#
loop_
_entity_poly.entity_id
_entity_poly.type
_entity_poly.pdbx_seq_one_letter_code
_entity_poly.pdbx_strand_id
1 'polypeptide(L)'
;MFSKIKKTIQAVQLFFLMRKFKGMVMCSDKYIQELADKIGYGAQLALYELHTEQQGDMTWDRFVQHVRHSPALRKKIQQVAANAVLLFDKSRLNFELPVDALEYQEDYPDEQLINVSRIFSEKMAHGLMENVFLTFELEHFRRLAAAVPGYSWAAYCKDMSDNKELWTQFTRGLQHGLSQVDYKACWSTRATPDEILRLEFDERAGDYCG
;
A
#
# COMPACT_ATOMS: atom_id res chain seq x y z
N MET A 1 -23.76 2.59 -11.35
CA MET A 1 -23.79 1.20 -11.86
C MET A 1 -22.54 0.85 -12.69
N PHE A 2 -22.11 1.71 -13.63
CA PHE A 2 -20.88 1.55 -14.44
C PHE A 2 -19.57 1.39 -13.63
N SER A 3 -19.43 2.04 -12.47
CA SER A 3 -18.25 1.92 -11.59
C SER A 3 -18.07 0.51 -11.00
N LYS A 4 -19.17 -0.17 -10.64
CA LYS A 4 -19.12 -1.55 -10.11
C LYS A 4 -18.72 -2.53 -11.21
N ILE A 5 -19.27 -2.38 -12.41
CA ILE A 5 -18.94 -3.22 -13.57
C ILE A 5 -17.46 -3.06 -13.96
N LYS A 6 -16.93 -1.83 -13.96
CA LYS A 6 -15.50 -1.57 -14.25
C LYS A 6 -14.57 -2.21 -13.22
N LYS A 7 -14.93 -2.16 -11.93
CA LYS A 7 -14.19 -2.83 -10.84
C LYS A 7 -14.25 -4.35 -10.95
N THR A 8 -15.40 -4.92 -11.31
CA THR A 8 -15.54 -6.37 -11.53
C THR A 8 -14.73 -6.83 -12.73
N ILE A 9 -14.74 -6.08 -13.84
CA ILE A 9 -13.92 -6.38 -15.02
C ILE A 9 -12.43 -6.31 -14.69
N GLN A 10 -11.98 -5.29 -13.95
CA GLN A 10 -10.59 -5.19 -13.49
C GLN A 10 -10.23 -6.34 -12.57
N ALA A 11 -11.08 -6.72 -11.61
CA ALA A 11 -10.85 -7.85 -10.71
C ALA A 11 -10.80 -9.19 -11.48
N VAL A 12 -11.63 -9.38 -12.50
CA VAL A 12 -11.61 -10.57 -13.36
C VAL A 12 -10.37 -10.59 -14.24
N GLN A 13 -9.98 -9.46 -14.84
CA GLN A 13 -8.73 -9.35 -15.60
C GLN A 13 -7.51 -9.63 -14.71
N LEU A 14 -7.48 -9.08 -13.50
CA LEU A 14 -6.45 -9.33 -12.50
C LEU A 14 -6.43 -10.79 -12.07
N PHE A 15 -7.59 -11.44 -11.90
CA PHE A 15 -7.69 -12.87 -11.62
C PHE A 15 -7.18 -13.74 -12.77
N PHE A 16 -7.50 -13.40 -14.01
CA PHE A 16 -6.95 -14.09 -15.18
C PHE A 16 -5.45 -13.87 -15.34
N LEU A 17 -4.96 -12.67 -15.03
CA LEU A 17 -3.54 -12.33 -15.00
C LEU A 17 -2.83 -13.12 -13.90
N MET A 18 -3.34 -13.16 -12.66
CA MET A 18 -2.81 -13.98 -11.55
C MET A 18 -2.79 -15.48 -11.85
N ARG A 19 -3.75 -15.98 -12.65
CA ARG A 19 -3.81 -17.39 -13.05
C ARG A 19 -2.85 -17.74 -14.20
N LYS A 20 -2.54 -16.78 -15.10
CA LYS A 20 -1.60 -16.96 -16.22
C LYS A 20 -0.16 -16.62 -15.84
N PHE A 21 0.00 -15.68 -14.92
CA PHE A 21 1.24 -15.15 -14.42
C PHE A 21 1.29 -15.53 -12.95
N LYS A 22 1.92 -16.66 -12.63
CA LYS A 22 2.40 -16.87 -11.26
C LYS A 22 3.32 -15.68 -10.99
N GLY A 23 2.87 -14.73 -10.17
CA GLY A 23 3.76 -13.71 -9.63
C GLY A 23 5.00 -14.41 -9.11
N MET A 24 6.18 -13.94 -9.46
CA MET A 24 7.38 -14.65 -9.05
C MET A 24 7.46 -14.57 -7.53
N VAL A 25 7.64 -15.71 -6.87
CA VAL A 25 7.88 -15.76 -5.42
C VAL A 25 9.33 -15.33 -5.19
N MET A 26 9.58 -14.03 -5.24
CA MET A 26 10.92 -13.44 -5.16
C MET A 26 11.23 -12.79 -3.82
N CYS A 27 10.24 -12.66 -2.95
CA CYS A 27 10.36 -11.96 -1.67
C CYS A 27 10.10 -12.92 -0.52
N SER A 28 10.87 -12.80 0.56
CA SER A 28 10.59 -13.49 1.81
C SER A 28 9.27 -12.99 2.42
N ASP A 29 8.60 -13.83 3.20
CA ASP A 29 7.37 -13.45 3.91
C ASP A 29 7.60 -12.21 4.80
N LYS A 30 8.83 -12.09 5.36
CA LYS A 30 9.27 -10.90 6.10
C LYS A 30 9.19 -9.64 5.25
N TYR A 31 9.72 -9.66 4.03
CA TYR A 31 9.70 -8.50 3.13
C TYR A 31 8.28 -8.14 2.65
N ILE A 32 7.45 -9.16 2.38
CA ILE A 32 6.03 -8.96 2.06
C ILE A 32 5.32 -8.23 3.21
N GLN A 33 5.58 -8.68 4.45
CA GLN A 33 4.99 -8.06 5.63
C GLN A 33 5.51 -6.63 5.84
N GLU A 34 6.80 -6.38 5.67
CA GLU A 34 7.39 -5.03 5.79
C GLU A 34 6.77 -4.03 4.80
N LEU A 35 6.54 -4.44 3.55
CA LEU A 35 5.87 -3.58 2.56
C LEU A 35 4.40 -3.34 2.92
N ALA A 36 3.69 -4.37 3.38
CA ALA A 36 2.30 -4.22 3.83
C ALA A 36 2.20 -3.30 5.06
N ASP A 37 3.16 -3.39 5.99
CA ASP A 37 3.23 -2.53 7.17
C ASP A 37 3.56 -1.09 6.78
N LYS A 38 4.45 -0.85 5.81
CA LYS A 38 4.68 0.50 5.23
C LYS A 38 3.40 1.09 4.61
N ILE A 39 2.65 0.29 3.86
CA ILE A 39 1.36 0.71 3.29
C ILE A 39 0.35 1.03 4.40
N GLY A 40 0.29 0.19 5.44
CA GLY A 40 -0.58 0.41 6.59
C GLY A 40 -0.18 1.61 7.44
N TYR A 41 1.12 1.90 7.53
CA TYR A 41 1.66 3.08 8.19
C TYR A 41 1.28 4.35 7.43
N GLY A 42 1.47 4.41 6.12
CA GLY A 42 1.10 5.60 5.32
C GLY A 42 -0.38 5.97 5.46
N ALA A 43 -1.28 4.97 5.50
CA ALA A 43 -2.70 5.20 5.74
C ALA A 43 -3.01 5.67 7.17
N GLN A 44 -2.31 5.15 8.19
CA GLN A 44 -2.44 5.60 9.58
C GLN A 44 -1.91 7.03 9.77
N LEU A 45 -0.75 7.34 9.20
CA LEU A 45 -0.12 8.65 9.24
C LEU A 45 -1.02 9.71 8.61
N ALA A 46 -1.54 9.46 7.41
CA ALA A 46 -2.43 10.40 6.74
C ALA A 46 -3.71 10.70 7.55
N LEU A 47 -4.25 9.71 8.26
CA LEU A 47 -5.40 9.92 9.15
C LEU A 47 -5.03 10.75 10.38
N TYR A 48 -3.87 10.47 10.99
CA TYR A 48 -3.36 11.23 12.13
C TYR A 48 -3.06 12.69 11.75
N GLU A 49 -2.45 12.94 10.59
CA GLU A 49 -2.20 14.29 10.08
C GLU A 49 -3.52 15.04 9.86
N LEU A 50 -4.51 14.39 9.25
CA LEU A 50 -5.86 14.95 9.11
C LEU A 50 -6.50 15.28 10.47
N HIS A 51 -6.30 14.43 11.48
CA HIS A 51 -6.78 14.69 12.84
C HIS A 51 -6.06 15.89 13.46
N THR A 52 -4.73 15.90 13.46
CA THR A 52 -3.92 16.95 14.11
C THR A 52 -4.06 18.32 13.46
N GLU A 53 -4.32 18.38 12.15
CA GLU A 53 -4.69 19.62 11.45
C GLU A 53 -5.99 20.25 11.99
N GLN A 54 -6.83 19.47 12.69
CA GLN A 54 -8.18 19.86 13.11
C GLN A 54 -8.35 19.90 14.63
N GLN A 55 -7.72 18.95 15.32
CA GLN A 55 -7.74 18.74 16.76
C GLN A 55 -6.29 18.47 17.18
N GLY A 56 -5.59 19.53 17.60
CA GLY A 56 -4.14 19.52 17.84
C GLY A 56 -3.69 18.87 19.14
N ASP A 57 -4.49 18.01 19.78
CA ASP A 57 -4.26 17.51 21.15
C ASP A 57 -3.96 16.01 21.25
N MET A 58 -4.03 15.26 20.15
CA MET A 58 -3.73 13.81 20.15
C MET A 58 -2.27 13.54 19.80
N THR A 59 -1.60 12.75 20.65
CA THR A 59 -0.25 12.22 20.34
C THR A 59 -0.33 10.98 19.44
N TRP A 60 0.74 10.72 18.69
CA TRP A 60 0.85 9.51 17.85
C TRP A 60 0.61 8.21 18.63
N ASP A 61 1.17 8.09 19.83
CA ASP A 61 0.99 6.89 20.66
C ASP A 61 -0.47 6.67 21.07
N ARG A 62 -1.18 7.76 21.42
CA ARG A 62 -2.62 7.70 21.74
C ARG A 62 -3.44 7.31 20.52
N PHE A 63 -3.12 7.89 19.37
CA PHE A 63 -3.75 7.52 18.10
C PHE A 63 -3.56 6.02 17.79
N VAL A 64 -2.34 5.50 17.91
CA VAL A 64 -2.03 4.09 17.64
C VAL A 64 -2.72 3.16 18.63
N GLN A 65 -2.77 3.52 19.92
CA GLN A 65 -3.58 2.80 20.89
C GLN A 65 -5.05 2.76 20.49
N HIS A 66 -5.61 3.89 20.05
CA HIS A 66 -6.99 3.95 19.60
C HIS A 66 -7.27 3.04 18.40
N VAL A 67 -6.39 3.05 17.40
CA VAL A 67 -6.45 2.14 16.25
C VAL A 67 -6.41 0.68 16.69
N ARG A 68 -5.53 0.31 17.64
CA ARG A 68 -5.43 -1.07 18.14
C ARG A 68 -6.72 -1.57 18.79
N HIS A 69 -7.41 -0.71 19.54
CA HIS A 69 -8.61 -1.07 20.29
C HIS A 69 -9.93 -0.91 19.49
N SER A 70 -9.89 -0.34 18.28
CA SER A 70 -11.07 -0.15 17.44
C SER A 70 -11.04 -1.03 16.18
N PRO A 71 -11.67 -2.22 16.19
CA PRO A 71 -11.74 -3.10 15.02
C PRO A 71 -12.36 -2.43 13.78
N ALA A 72 -13.34 -1.55 14.00
CA ALA A 72 -14.00 -0.79 12.94
C ALA A 72 -13.01 0.19 12.27
N LEU A 73 -12.24 0.92 13.07
CA LEU A 73 -11.22 1.84 12.57
C LEU A 73 -10.13 1.11 11.79
N ARG A 74 -9.59 0.00 12.33
CA ARG A 74 -8.62 -0.82 11.59
C ARG A 74 -9.14 -1.27 10.23
N LYS A 75 -10.41 -1.71 10.17
CA LYS A 75 -11.04 -2.13 8.91
C LYS A 75 -11.15 -0.99 7.90
N LYS A 76 -11.45 0.22 8.35
CA LYS A 76 -11.46 1.40 7.48
C LYS A 76 -10.06 1.76 6.99
N ILE A 77 -9.06 1.77 7.87
CA ILE A 77 -7.66 2.03 7.51
C ILE A 77 -7.18 1.00 6.47
N GLN A 78 -7.46 -0.29 6.67
CA GLN A 78 -7.16 -1.35 5.69
C GLN A 78 -7.79 -1.04 4.31
N GLN A 79 -9.05 -0.61 4.29
CA GLN A 79 -9.75 -0.28 3.05
C GLN A 79 -9.12 0.94 2.37
N VAL A 80 -8.76 1.98 3.12
CA VAL A 80 -8.10 3.17 2.57
C VAL A 80 -6.73 2.81 2.03
N ALA A 81 -5.92 2.09 2.79
CA ALA A 81 -4.61 1.61 2.39
C ALA A 81 -4.67 0.80 1.08
N ALA A 82 -5.58 -0.18 1.00
CA ALA A 82 -5.77 -0.98 -0.21
C ALA A 82 -6.27 -0.13 -1.40
N ASN A 83 -7.24 0.77 -1.18
CA ASN A 83 -7.75 1.62 -2.25
C ASN A 83 -6.68 2.58 -2.77
N ALA A 84 -5.85 3.16 -1.89
CA ALA A 84 -4.82 4.11 -2.26
C ALA A 84 -3.80 3.47 -3.21
N VAL A 85 -3.31 2.27 -2.86
CA VAL A 85 -2.37 1.54 -3.72
C VAL A 85 -3.04 1.07 -5.03
N LEU A 86 -4.30 0.61 -4.98
CA LEU A 86 -5.03 0.22 -6.19
C LEU A 86 -5.30 1.40 -7.14
N LEU A 87 -5.54 2.59 -6.61
CA LEU A 87 -5.85 3.80 -7.37
C LEU A 87 -4.60 4.60 -7.78
N PHE A 88 -3.43 4.26 -7.23
CA PHE A 88 -2.16 4.90 -7.56
C PHE A 88 -1.95 5.01 -9.07
N ASP A 89 -1.50 6.17 -9.56
CA ASP A 89 -1.22 6.38 -10.97
C ASP A 89 0.09 5.69 -11.36
N LYS A 90 -0.02 4.58 -12.09
CA LYS A 90 1.12 3.74 -12.49
C LYS A 90 2.04 4.43 -13.49
N SER A 91 1.59 5.50 -14.15
CA SER A 91 2.46 6.31 -15.01
C SER A 91 3.58 6.98 -14.21
N ARG A 92 3.37 7.24 -12.91
CA ARG A 92 4.34 7.84 -11.99
C ARG A 92 5.42 6.87 -11.51
N LEU A 93 5.35 5.58 -11.86
CA LEU A 93 6.41 4.64 -11.55
C LEU A 93 7.68 5.04 -12.29
N ASN A 94 8.82 4.93 -11.60
CA ASN A 94 10.13 5.15 -12.18
C ASN A 94 11.03 3.95 -11.82
N PHE A 95 11.39 3.15 -12.81
CA PHE A 95 12.25 1.97 -12.64
C PHE A 95 13.72 2.26 -12.97
N GLU A 96 14.02 3.47 -13.44
CA GLU A 96 15.37 3.91 -13.85
C GLU A 96 16.04 4.74 -12.73
N LEU A 97 15.59 4.57 -11.48
CA LEU A 97 16.14 5.27 -10.33
C LEU A 97 17.60 4.82 -10.11
N PRO A 98 18.54 5.77 -9.91
CA PRO A 98 19.92 5.43 -9.61
C PRO A 98 20.03 4.72 -8.25
N VAL A 99 21.17 4.09 -8.00
CA VAL A 99 21.40 3.22 -6.84
C VAL A 99 21.21 3.95 -5.50
N ASP A 100 21.47 5.25 -5.50
CA ASP A 100 21.43 6.19 -4.38
C ASP A 100 20.11 6.99 -4.29
N ALA A 101 19.19 6.86 -5.25
CA ALA A 101 17.95 7.66 -5.25
C ALA A 101 16.95 7.29 -4.16
N LEU A 102 17.05 6.08 -3.63
CA LEU A 102 16.46 5.78 -2.35
C LEU A 102 17.61 5.91 -1.36
N GLU A 103 17.61 6.99 -0.58
CA GLU A 103 18.26 6.92 0.74
C GLU A 103 17.63 5.70 1.41
N TYR A 104 18.37 4.60 1.42
CA TYR A 104 18.15 3.57 2.42
C TYR A 104 18.26 4.35 3.72
N GLN A 105 17.13 4.69 4.34
CA GLN A 105 17.11 5.02 5.74
C GLN A 105 17.50 3.71 6.46
N GLU A 106 18.79 3.39 6.43
CA GLU A 106 19.45 2.55 7.45
C GLU A 106 19.29 3.19 8.83
N ASP A 107 18.91 4.47 8.89
CA ASP A 107 18.51 5.19 10.09
C ASP A 107 17.03 4.99 10.49
N TYR A 108 16.43 3.84 10.18
CA TYR A 108 15.55 3.25 11.19
C TYR A 108 16.46 2.39 12.06
N PRO A 109 16.91 2.87 13.24
CA PRO A 109 17.71 2.05 14.12
C PRO A 109 16.97 0.73 14.29
N ASP A 110 17.68 -0.39 14.11
CA ASP A 110 17.22 -1.78 14.06
C ASP A 110 16.31 -2.23 15.24
N GLU A 111 15.93 -1.32 16.14
CA GLU A 111 15.13 -1.54 17.34
C GLU A 111 13.99 -0.52 17.57
N GLN A 112 13.84 0.54 16.77
CA GLN A 112 12.62 1.37 16.81
C GLN A 112 11.63 0.85 15.79
N LEU A 113 11.00 -0.27 16.13
CA LEU A 113 9.67 -0.63 15.61
C LEU A 113 8.84 0.66 15.60
N ILE A 114 8.58 1.23 14.42
CA ILE A 114 7.63 2.33 14.29
C ILE A 114 6.40 1.87 15.06
N ASN A 115 6.05 2.57 16.15
CA ASN A 115 4.95 2.15 17.00
C ASN A 115 3.68 2.30 16.16
N VAL A 116 3.30 1.24 15.46
CA VAL A 116 2.15 1.20 14.54
C VAL A 116 1.18 0.13 14.99
N SER A 117 -0.09 0.30 14.63
CA SER A 117 -0.99 -0.84 14.65
C SER A 117 -0.70 -1.68 13.41
N ARG A 118 -0.26 -2.93 13.60
CA ARG A 118 -0.19 -3.90 12.51
C ARG A 118 -1.62 -4.24 12.07
N ILE A 119 -2.07 -3.58 11.01
CA ILE A 119 -3.44 -3.72 10.52
C ILE A 119 -3.59 -4.89 9.56
N PHE A 120 -2.53 -5.34 8.88
CA PHE A 120 -2.61 -6.50 7.99
C PHE A 120 -2.10 -7.75 8.71
N SER A 121 -2.97 -8.77 8.80
CA SER A 121 -2.49 -10.12 9.11
C SER A 121 -1.61 -10.61 7.96
N GLU A 122 -0.76 -11.61 8.22
CA GLU A 122 0.11 -12.21 7.22
C GLU A 122 -0.67 -12.60 5.94
N LYS A 123 -1.77 -13.34 6.08
CA LYS A 123 -2.65 -13.70 4.95
C LYS A 123 -3.16 -12.48 4.17
N MET A 124 -3.49 -11.38 4.86
CA MET A 124 -3.94 -10.16 4.19
C MET A 124 -2.78 -9.41 3.53
N ALA A 125 -1.60 -9.41 4.14
CA ALA A 125 -0.38 -8.84 3.58
C ALA A 125 -0.01 -9.55 2.28
N HIS A 126 0.00 -10.89 2.28
CA HIS A 126 0.19 -11.67 1.06
C HIS A 126 -0.83 -11.31 -0.03
N GLY A 127 -2.12 -11.35 0.29
CA GLY A 127 -3.15 -11.02 -0.69
C GLY A 127 -3.04 -9.59 -1.22
N LEU A 128 -2.73 -8.61 -0.37
CA LEU A 128 -2.49 -7.23 -0.80
C LEU A 128 -1.28 -7.16 -1.73
N MET A 129 -0.15 -7.69 -1.28
CA MET A 129 1.12 -7.57 -2.00
C MET A 129 1.14 -8.34 -3.31
N GLU A 130 0.47 -9.49 -3.43
CA GLU A 130 0.29 -10.18 -4.71
C GLU A 130 -0.35 -9.26 -5.77
N ASN A 131 -1.36 -8.48 -5.38
CA ASN A 131 -2.01 -7.54 -6.29
C ASN A 131 -1.10 -6.36 -6.64
N VAL A 132 -0.33 -5.87 -5.67
CA VAL A 132 0.65 -4.77 -5.88
C VAL A 132 1.75 -5.23 -6.82
N PHE A 133 2.41 -6.35 -6.52
CA PHE A 133 3.48 -6.90 -7.33
C PHE A 133 3.02 -7.13 -8.76
N LEU A 134 1.91 -7.86 -8.97
CA LEU A 134 1.43 -8.12 -10.32
C LEU A 134 1.16 -6.84 -11.11
N THR A 135 0.58 -5.82 -10.47
CA THR A 135 0.29 -4.55 -11.14
C THR A 135 1.58 -3.83 -11.55
N PHE A 136 2.57 -3.81 -10.66
CA PHE A 136 3.84 -3.13 -10.90
C PHE A 136 4.71 -3.91 -11.90
N GLU A 137 4.73 -5.25 -11.82
CA GLU A 137 5.44 -6.12 -12.75
C GLU A 137 4.90 -5.97 -14.17
N LEU A 138 3.58 -5.87 -14.35
CA LEU A 138 2.97 -5.64 -15.66
C LEU A 138 3.35 -4.29 -16.25
N GLU A 139 3.42 -3.24 -15.44
CA GLU A 139 3.86 -1.92 -15.89
C GLU A 139 5.35 -1.91 -16.24
N HIS A 140 6.19 -2.56 -15.43
CA HIS A 140 7.61 -2.73 -15.71
C HIS A 140 7.84 -3.50 -17.02
N PHE A 141 7.17 -4.65 -17.17
CA PHE A 141 7.19 -5.45 -18.40
C PHE A 141 6.75 -4.63 -19.61
N ARG A 142 5.65 -3.88 -19.52
CA ARG A 142 5.13 -3.06 -20.63
C ARG A 142 6.18 -2.08 -21.13
N ARG A 143 6.94 -1.45 -20.22
CA ARG A 143 8.00 -0.49 -20.56
C ARG A 143 9.19 -1.17 -21.23
N LEU A 144 9.64 -2.30 -20.70
CA LEU A 144 10.73 -3.10 -21.31
C LEU A 144 10.33 -3.62 -22.70
N ALA A 145 9.10 -4.12 -22.84
CA ALA A 145 8.59 -4.64 -24.09
C ALA A 145 8.39 -3.56 -25.17
N ALA A 146 8.23 -2.30 -24.77
CA ALA A 146 8.23 -1.17 -25.70
C ALA A 146 9.63 -0.87 -26.26
N ALA A 147 10.69 -1.15 -25.47
CA ALA A 147 12.08 -0.93 -25.86
C ALA A 147 12.68 -2.10 -26.66
N VAL A 148 12.19 -3.32 -26.46
CA VAL A 148 12.75 -4.54 -27.06
C VAL A 148 11.70 -5.26 -27.92
N PRO A 149 11.80 -5.20 -29.27
CA PRO A 149 10.88 -5.90 -30.15
C PRO A 149 10.83 -7.40 -29.87
N GLY A 150 9.62 -7.94 -29.71
CA GLY A 150 9.41 -9.37 -29.44
C GLY A 150 9.67 -9.81 -28.00
N TYR A 151 9.92 -8.88 -27.07
CA TYR A 151 10.09 -9.20 -25.66
C TYR A 151 8.79 -9.78 -25.07
N SER A 152 8.86 -11.03 -24.65
CA SER A 152 7.71 -11.77 -24.14
C SER A 152 7.68 -11.76 -22.62
N TRP A 153 6.51 -12.00 -22.04
CA TRP A 153 6.38 -12.18 -20.59
C TRP A 153 7.26 -13.33 -20.06
N ALA A 154 7.42 -14.40 -20.84
CA ALA A 154 8.28 -15.52 -20.46
C ALA A 154 9.76 -15.10 -20.39
N ALA A 155 10.21 -14.23 -21.31
CA ALA A 155 11.55 -13.64 -21.25
C ALA A 155 11.68 -12.73 -20.02
N TYR A 156 10.67 -11.90 -19.73
CA TYR A 156 10.64 -11.07 -18.54
C TYR A 156 10.77 -11.85 -17.23
N CYS A 157 10.00 -12.93 -17.06
CA CYS A 157 10.13 -13.76 -15.86
C CYS A 157 11.53 -14.38 -15.73
N LYS A 158 12.12 -14.80 -16.84
CA LYS A 158 13.47 -15.35 -16.86
C LYS A 158 14.49 -14.28 -16.46
N ASP A 159 14.43 -13.10 -17.08
CA ASP A 159 15.36 -12.01 -16.80
C ASP A 159 15.24 -11.53 -15.36
N MET A 160 14.02 -11.39 -14.84
CA MET A 160 13.81 -11.03 -13.43
C MET A 160 14.34 -12.09 -12.44
N SER A 161 14.49 -13.35 -12.87
CA SER A 161 15.08 -14.41 -12.05
C SER A 161 16.60 -14.45 -12.14
N ASP A 162 17.14 -14.21 -13.33
CA ASP A 162 18.57 -14.38 -13.62
C ASP A 162 19.36 -13.07 -13.46
N ASN A 163 18.72 -11.91 -13.61
CA ASN A 163 19.34 -10.59 -13.61
C ASN A 163 19.03 -9.82 -12.31
N LYS A 164 20.00 -9.85 -11.39
CA LYS A 164 19.92 -9.12 -10.11
C LYS A 164 19.76 -7.62 -10.27
N GLU A 165 20.34 -7.03 -11.31
CA GLU A 165 20.24 -5.58 -11.53
C GLU A 165 18.81 -5.20 -11.94
N LEU A 166 18.20 -5.97 -12.83
CA LEU A 166 16.81 -5.77 -13.24
C LEU A 166 15.84 -5.96 -12.05
N TRP A 167 16.09 -6.96 -11.21
CA TRP A 167 15.35 -7.15 -9.96
C TRP A 167 15.50 -5.96 -9.01
N THR A 168 16.69 -5.40 -8.92
CA THR A 168 16.98 -4.24 -8.07
C THR A 168 16.28 -2.98 -8.60
N GLN A 169 16.31 -2.75 -9.91
CA GLN A 169 15.57 -1.67 -10.56
C GLN A 169 14.06 -1.76 -10.30
N PHE A 170 13.50 -2.97 -10.43
CA PHE A 170 12.09 -3.22 -10.13
C PHE A 170 11.75 -2.91 -8.67
N THR A 171 12.52 -3.44 -7.72
CA THR A 171 12.23 -3.26 -6.29
C THR A 171 12.39 -1.81 -5.83
N ARG A 172 13.36 -1.06 -6.38
CA ARG A 172 13.46 0.39 -6.14
C ARG A 172 12.27 1.15 -6.71
N GLY A 173 11.89 0.86 -7.96
CA GLY A 173 10.73 1.50 -8.57
C GLY A 173 9.43 1.20 -7.83
N LEU A 174 9.30 -0.01 -7.27
CA LEU A 174 8.21 -0.38 -6.38
C LEU A 174 8.22 0.44 -5.09
N GLN A 175 9.33 0.49 -4.37
CA GLN A 175 9.46 1.23 -3.11
C GLN A 175 9.19 2.73 -3.31
N HIS A 176 9.77 3.33 -4.34
CA HIS A 176 9.53 4.73 -4.72
C HIS A 176 8.09 4.98 -5.20
N GLY A 177 7.47 4.01 -5.87
CA GLY A 177 6.06 4.11 -6.24
C GLY A 177 5.15 4.12 -5.01
N LEU A 178 5.43 3.23 -4.05
CA LEU A 178 4.68 3.15 -2.80
C LEU A 178 4.85 4.40 -1.92
N SER A 179 6.02 5.03 -1.90
CA SER A 179 6.23 6.29 -1.14
C SER A 179 5.47 7.48 -1.73
N GLN A 180 5.06 7.41 -2.99
CA GLN A 180 4.30 8.46 -3.68
C GLN A 180 2.77 8.29 -3.58
N VAL A 181 2.29 7.25 -2.89
CA VAL A 181 0.85 7.00 -2.74
C VAL A 181 0.21 8.09 -1.88
N ASP A 182 -0.79 8.77 -2.44
CA ASP A 182 -1.56 9.79 -1.72
C ASP A 182 -2.68 9.13 -0.89
N TYR A 183 -2.31 8.74 0.33
CA TYR A 183 -3.25 8.18 1.29
C TYR A 183 -4.27 9.21 1.78
N LYS A 184 -3.89 10.48 1.87
CA LYS A 184 -4.74 11.58 2.38
C LYS A 184 -5.94 11.79 1.47
N ALA A 185 -5.73 11.83 0.15
CA ALA A 185 -6.83 11.90 -0.82
C ALA A 185 -7.83 10.73 -0.69
N CYS A 186 -7.35 9.54 -0.33
CA CYS A 186 -8.22 8.37 -0.16
C CYS A 186 -9.05 8.39 1.13
N TRP A 187 -8.62 9.13 2.15
CA TRP A 187 -9.45 9.45 3.32
C TRP A 187 -10.51 10.48 3.00
N SER A 188 -10.13 11.58 2.32
CA SER A 188 -11.03 12.71 2.04
C SER A 188 -12.13 12.43 1.01
N THR A 189 -12.03 11.34 0.24
CA THR A 189 -13.02 11.00 -0.81
C THR A 189 -14.31 10.35 -0.29
N ARG A 190 -14.39 9.97 1.00
CA ARG A 190 -15.53 9.19 1.53
C ARG A 190 -16.15 9.72 2.82
N ALA A 191 -15.56 10.73 3.44
CA ALA A 191 -16.09 11.36 4.64
C ALA A 191 -15.57 12.79 4.70
N THR A 192 -16.44 13.70 5.16
CA THR A 192 -15.99 15.02 5.60
C THR A 192 -15.05 14.86 6.79
N PRO A 193 -14.11 15.77 7.02
CA PRO A 193 -13.21 15.61 8.15
C PRO A 193 -13.92 15.57 9.52
N ASP A 194 -15.05 16.27 9.66
CA ASP A 194 -15.93 16.15 10.83
C ASP A 194 -16.57 14.76 10.98
N GLU A 195 -16.85 14.05 9.88
CA GLU A 195 -17.35 12.66 9.92
C GLU A 195 -16.23 11.66 10.21
N ILE A 196 -15.00 11.92 9.75
CA ILE A 196 -13.82 11.12 10.12
C ILE A 196 -13.58 11.26 11.62
N LEU A 197 -13.66 12.47 12.17
CA LEU A 197 -13.46 12.72 13.59
C LEU A 197 -14.63 12.22 14.46
N ARG A 198 -15.89 12.49 14.10
CA ARG A 198 -17.08 12.03 14.85
C ARG A 198 -17.29 10.51 14.78
N LEU A 199 -17.05 9.86 13.65
CA LEU A 199 -17.23 8.41 13.56
C LEU A 199 -16.06 7.64 14.18
N GLU A 200 -14.94 8.30 14.48
CA GLU A 200 -13.71 7.63 14.86
C GLU A 200 -13.15 8.05 16.21
N PHE A 201 -13.60 9.15 16.84
CA PHE A 201 -13.14 9.56 18.18
C PHE A 201 -14.26 9.96 19.17
N ASP A 202 -15.56 9.93 18.79
CA ASP A 202 -16.66 10.05 19.76
C ASP A 202 -16.82 8.75 20.57
N GLU A 203 -15.97 8.59 21.58
CA GLU A 203 -16.43 8.05 22.86
C GLU A 203 -16.91 9.24 23.71
N ARG A 204 -18.17 9.65 23.55
CA ARG A 204 -18.99 10.26 24.63
C ARG A 204 -20.45 10.49 24.21
N ALA A 205 -21.23 9.42 24.29
CA ALA A 205 -22.34 9.39 25.23
C ALA A 205 -22.02 8.23 26.18
N GLY A 206 -21.49 8.43 27.39
CA GLY A 206 -22.05 9.33 28.38
C GLY A 206 -23.39 8.76 28.82
N ASP A 207 -23.36 7.98 29.89
CA ASP A 207 -24.41 7.86 30.91
C ASP A 207 -25.86 8.12 30.47
N TYR A 208 -26.61 7.04 30.25
CA TYR A 208 -28.06 6.94 30.46
C TYR A 208 -28.33 5.45 30.73
N CYS A 209 -28.87 4.95 31.84
CA CYS A 209 -29.52 5.49 33.03
C CYS A 209 -29.52 4.38 34.11
N GLY A 210 -29.56 4.78 35.38
CA GLY A 210 -30.37 4.11 36.43
C GLY A 210 -29.85 2.82 37.02
#